data_AF-A0A4R5P3Y5-F1
#
_entry.id   AF-A0A4R5P3Y5-F1
#
_cell.length_a   1.000
_cell.length_b   1.000
_cell.length_c   1.000
_cell.angle_alpha   90.00
_cell.angle_beta   90.00
_cell.angle_gamma   90.00
#
_symmetry.space_group_name_H-M   'P 1'
#
loop_
_entity.id
_entity.type
_entity.pdbx_description
1 polymer ?
#
loop_
_entity_poly.entity_id
_entity_poly.type
_entity_poly.pdbx_seq_one_letter_code
_entity_poly.pdbx_strand_id
1 'polypeptide(L)' 'MRKSCGIEKGKIEGEKIGIEKGKLEGKLEERHATVLKMLQLSMDIDTIADITTLSKEEIMSIVKDNNLTHQP' A
#
# COMPACT_ATOMS: atom_id res chain seq x y z
N MET A 1 -7.68 17.47 -40.90
CA MET A 1 -8.00 17.19 -39.48
C MET A 1 -7.28 15.90 -39.08
N ARG A 2 -6.20 15.95 -38.28
CA ARG A 2 -5.42 14.75 -37.88
C ARG A 2 -4.84 14.81 -36.45
N LYS A 3 -5.24 15.79 -35.62
CA LYS A 3 -4.65 16.03 -34.28
C LYS A 3 -5.46 15.45 -33.12
N SER A 4 -6.71 15.05 -33.34
CA SER A 4 -7.63 14.58 -32.28
C SER A 4 -7.26 13.20 -31.71
N CYS A 5 -6.79 12.27 -32.54
CA CYS A 5 -6.54 10.88 -32.13
C CYS A 5 -5.35 10.73 -31.16
N GLY A 6 -4.33 11.59 -31.23
CA GLY A 6 -3.17 11.51 -30.34
C GLY A 6 -3.46 11.96 -28.91
N ILE A 7 -4.25 13.03 -28.75
CA ILE A 7 -4.60 13.61 -27.44
C ILE A 7 -5.57 12.70 -26.69
N GLU A 8 -6.51 12.10 -27.40
CA GLU A 8 -7.51 11.20 -26.82
C GLU A 8 -6.89 9.90 -26.31
N LYS A 9 -5.95 9.31 -27.07
CA LYS A 9 -5.17 8.16 -26.61
C LYS A 9 -4.30 8.48 -25.40
N GLY A 10 -3.62 9.64 -25.40
CA GLY A 10 -2.79 10.06 -24.27
C GLY A 10 -3.59 10.29 -22.98
N LYS A 11 -4.83 10.80 -23.09
CA LYS A 11 -5.74 10.92 -21.93
C LYS A 11 -6.15 9.56 -21.37
N ILE A 12 -6.54 8.63 -22.24
CA ILE A 12 -6.99 7.29 -21.83
C ILE A 12 -5.84 6.51 -21.18
N GLU A 13 -4.63 6.57 -21.74
CA GLU A 13 -3.45 5.94 -21.13
C GLU A 13 -3.08 6.60 -19.80
N GLY A 14 -3.09 7.93 -19.73
CA GLY A 14 -2.80 8.66 -18.49
C GLY A 14 -3.80 8.35 -17.37
N GLU A 15 -5.09 8.29 -17.69
CA GLU A 15 -6.15 7.96 -16.74
C GLU A 15 -6.05 6.50 -16.27
N LYS A 16 -5.75 5.56 -17.18
CA LYS A 16 -5.55 4.15 -16.84
C LYS A 16 -4.35 3.97 -15.90
N ILE A 17 -3.22 4.61 -16.19
CA ILE A 17 -2.03 4.58 -15.33
C ILE A 17 -2.32 5.21 -13.97
N GLY A 18 -3.07 6.32 -13.94
CA GLY A 18 -3.46 6.98 -12.69
C GLY A 18 -4.35 6.10 -11.80
N ILE A 19 -5.36 5.46 -12.38
CA ILE A 19 -6.27 4.55 -11.65
C ILE A 19 -5.52 3.31 -11.16
N GLU A 20 -4.64 2.75 -11.97
CA GLU A 20 -3.88 1.55 -11.63
C GLU A 20 -2.88 1.83 -10.50
N LYS A 21 -2.15 2.95 -10.57
CA LYS A 21 -1.28 3.42 -9.48
C LYS A 21 -2.05 3.69 -8.20
N GLY A 22 -3.14 4.45 -8.27
CA GLY A 22 -3.95 4.77 -7.09
C GLY A 22 -4.58 3.55 -6.42
N LYS A 23 -5.00 2.55 -7.21
CA LYS A 23 -5.48 1.26 -6.66
C LYS A 23 -4.38 0.44 -6.00
N LEU A 24 -3.17 0.48 -6.55
CA LEU A 24 -2.03 -0.23 -5.98
C LEU A 24 -1.60 0.41 -4.66
N GLU A 25 -1.44 1.74 -4.66
CA GLU A 25 -1.09 2.53 -3.47
C GLU A 25 -2.14 2.38 -2.38
N GLY A 26 -3.43 2.53 -2.69
CA GLY A 26 -4.51 2.38 -1.70
C GLY A 26 -4.57 0.99 -1.07
N LYS A 27 -4.35 -0.09 -1.84
CA LYS A 27 -4.29 -1.45 -1.29
C LYS A 27 -3.07 -1.67 -0.39
N LEU A 28 -1.95 -1.06 -0.72
CA LEU A 28 -0.73 -1.14 0.09
C LEU A 28 -0.94 -0.38 1.41
N GLU A 29 -1.47 0.85 1.33
CA GLU A 29 -1.78 1.68 2.49
C GLU A 29 -2.79 1.04 3.42
N GLU A 30 -3.88 0.44 2.90
CA GLU A 30 -4.87 -0.26 3.72
C GLU A 30 -4.25 -1.44 4.50
N ARG A 31 -3.40 -2.23 3.84
CA ARG A 31 -2.69 -3.34 4.48
C ARG A 31 -1.73 -2.84 5.55
N HIS A 32 -0.97 -1.79 5.25
CA HIS A 32 -0.01 -1.21 6.18
C HIS A 32 -0.72 -0.60 7.39
N ALA A 33 -1.77 0.20 7.18
CA ALA A 33 -2.56 0.80 8.24
C ALA A 33 -3.22 -0.26 9.14
N THR A 34 -3.67 -1.39 8.57
CA THR A 34 -4.23 -2.50 9.32
C THR A 34 -3.19 -3.14 10.25
N VAL A 35 -2.00 -3.46 9.71
CA VAL A 35 -0.88 -4.02 10.49
C VAL A 35 -0.47 -3.08 11.62
N LEU A 36 -0.31 -1.79 11.34
CA LEU A 36 0.08 -0.78 12.33
C LEU A 36 -0.95 -0.60 13.43
N LYS A 37 -2.24 -0.63 13.07
CA LYS A 37 -3.32 -0.53 14.04
C LYS A 37 -3.40 -1.77 14.93
N MET A 38 -3.15 -2.96 14.38
CA MET A 38 -3.05 -4.19 15.16
C MET A 38 -1.86 -4.15 16.14
N LEU A 39 -0.71 -3.64 15.70
CA LEU A 39 0.46 -3.42 16.57
C LEU A 39 0.20 -2.40 17.67
N GLN A 40 -0.49 -1.29 17.37
CA GLN A 40 -0.91 -0.32 18.39
C GLN A 40 -1.83 -0.95 19.44
N LEU A 41 -2.65 -1.92 19.05
CA LEU A 41 -3.48 -2.70 19.96
C LEU A 41 -2.69 -3.76 20.75
N SER A 42 -1.35 -3.75 20.65
CA SER A 42 -0.44 -4.71 21.28
C SER A 42 -0.71 -6.17 20.87
N MET A 43 -1.24 -6.39 19.66
CA MET A 43 -1.28 -7.74 19.08
C MET A 43 0.13 -8.21 18.75
N ASP A 44 0.37 -9.50 18.95
CA ASP A 44 1.62 -10.14 18.60
C ASP A 44 1.77 -10.31 17.07
N ILE A 45 3.01 -10.33 16.60
CA ILE A 45 3.34 -10.42 15.17
C ILE A 45 2.82 -11.73 14.56
N ASP A 46 2.76 -12.82 15.34
CA ASP A 46 2.22 -14.11 14.91
C ASP A 46 0.73 -14.00 14.57
N THR A 47 -0.08 -13.45 15.48
CA THR A 47 -1.51 -13.19 15.26
C THR A 47 -1.75 -12.24 14.09
N ILE A 48 -0.93 -11.21 13.94
CA ILE A 48 -1.05 -10.27 12.81
C ILE A 48 -0.74 -10.99 11.49
N ALA A 49 0.28 -11.86 11.45
CA ALA A 49 0.61 -12.66 10.28
C ALA A 49 -0.55 -13.58 9.88
N ASP A 50 -1.19 -14.22 10.86
CA ASP A 50 -2.34 -15.09 10.62
C ASP A 50 -3.57 -14.32 10.09
N ILE A 51 -3.87 -13.13 10.64
CA ILE A 51 -5.03 -12.33 10.22
C ILE A 51 -4.80 -11.68 8.85
N THR A 52 -3.62 -11.13 8.63
CA THR A 52 -3.31 -10.36 7.41
C THR A 52 -2.80 -11.23 6.28
N THR A 53 -2.51 -12.51 6.54
CA THR A 53 -1.83 -13.45 5.62
C THR A 53 -0.50 -12.90 5.09
N LEU A 54 0.10 -11.96 5.81
CA LEU A 54 1.43 -11.41 5.52
C LEU A 54 2.47 -12.22 6.28
N SER A 55 3.66 -12.31 5.69
CA SER A 55 4.80 -12.88 6.41
C SER A 55 5.24 -11.97 7.55
N LYS A 56 5.86 -12.55 8.58
CA LYS A 56 6.47 -11.77 9.67
C LYS A 56 7.49 -10.76 9.15
N GLU A 57 8.21 -11.12 8.08
CA GLU A 57 9.21 -10.28 7.41
C GLU A 57 8.56 -9.05 6.75
N GLU A 58 7.43 -9.23 6.06
CA GLU A 58 6.64 -8.13 5.52
C GLU A 58 6.11 -7.24 6.63
N ILE A 59 5.56 -7.82 7.70
CA ILE A 59 5.06 -7.06 8.86
C ILE A 59 6.20 -6.24 9.49
N MET A 60 7.36 -6.85 9.72
CA MET A 60 8.53 -6.13 10.24
C MET A 60 9.01 -5.02 9.29
N SER A 61 8.93 -5.24 7.98
CA SER A 61 9.30 -4.21 7.00
C SER A 61 8.32 -3.05 7.02
N ILE A 62 7.01 -3.33 7.11
CA ILE A 62 5.96 -2.32 7.27
C ILE A 62 6.19 -1.51 8.55
N VAL A 63 6.51 -2.18 9.66
CA VAL A 63 6.83 -1.51 10.93
C VAL A 63 8.08 -0.65 10.81
N LYS A 64 9.12 -1.15 10.15
CA LYS A 64 10.37 -0.43 9.95
C LYS A 64 10.20 0.80 9.05
N ASP A 65 9.33 0.70 8.05
CA ASP A 65 9.00 1.79 7.14
C ASP A 65 8.06 2.83 7.79
N ASN A 66 7.22 2.44 8.76
CA ASN A 66 6.29 3.35 9.45
C ASN A 66 6.74 3.88 10.82
N ASN A 67 7.58 3.16 11.57
CA ASN A 67 8.15 3.61 12.85
C ASN A 67 9.60 4.05 12.62
N LEU A 68 9.96 5.34 12.61
CA LEU A 68 9.99 6.22 13.81
C LEU A 68 10.42 5.43 15.06
N THR A 69 11.73 5.23 15.17
CA THR A 69 12.52 5.28 16.41
C THR A 69 11.72 5.07 17.71
N HIS A 70 11.27 3.85 17.98
CA HIS A 70 11.24 3.41 19.37
C HIS A 70 12.62 2.86 19.68
N GLN A 71 13.55 3.78 19.93
CA GLN A 71 14.78 3.45 20.65
C GLN A 71 14.48 3.51 22.16
N PRO A 72 15.20 2.69 22.95
CA PRO A 72 14.81 2.21 24.28
C PRO A 72 14.63 3.29 25.34
#